data_AF-A0A7D5RE81-F1
#
_entry.id   AF-A0A7D5RE81-F1
#
_cell.length_a   1.000
_cell.length_b   1.000
_cell.length_c   1.000
_cell.angle_alpha   90.00
_cell.angle_beta   90.00
_cell.angle_gamma   90.00
#
_symmetry.space_group_name_H-M   'P 1'
#
loop_
_entity.id
_entity.type
_entity.pdbx_description
1 polymer ?
#
loop_
_entity_poly.entity_id
_entity_poly.type
_entity_poly.pdbx_seq_one_letter_code
_entity_poly.pdbx_strand_id
1 'polypeptide(L)'
;MKIIFLLSLILLFVISPVYGQSLSDATGLVNRLDVQTGGYAFEIETISNFNIHDYNFDKDEKRLSLFINSGLEHNLGEILIPQTLLGGNFTFYLNDQQYFPKINSNEKISFITLNFTGSGENKLEIFGTSYLDGLADKEIPQIESPALQKGEMLSDYFGWLALLGFLAVVMALIVVKIRNKK
;
A
#
# COMPACT_ATOMS: atom_id res chain seq x y z
N MET A 1 26.88 9.49 -56.83
CA MET A 1 25.85 8.95 -55.92
C MET A 1 26.42 8.48 -54.57
N LYS A 2 27.56 7.78 -54.51
CA LYS A 2 28.14 7.27 -53.24
C LYS A 2 28.50 8.36 -52.20
N ILE A 3 29.06 9.49 -52.64
CA ILE A 3 29.45 10.60 -51.75
C ILE A 3 28.23 11.34 -51.18
N ILE A 4 27.17 11.53 -51.97
CA ILE A 4 25.94 12.18 -51.50
C ILE A 4 25.24 11.31 -50.46
N PHE A 5 25.25 9.99 -50.67
CA PHE A 5 24.72 9.02 -49.71
C PHE A 5 25.52 9.02 -48.40
N LEU A 6 26.85 9.06 -48.49
CA LEU A 6 27.73 9.14 -47.31
C LEU A 6 27.51 10.44 -46.53
N LEU A 7 27.37 11.57 -47.23
CA LEU A 7 27.11 12.87 -46.62
C LEU A 7 25.74 12.92 -45.93
N SER A 8 24.71 12.32 -46.55
CA SER A 8 23.38 12.19 -45.96
C SER A 8 23.38 11.31 -44.71
N LEU A 9 24.21 10.26 -44.67
CA LEU A 9 24.31 9.37 -43.51
C LEU A 9 25.01 10.05 -42.34
N ILE A 10 26.06 10.84 -42.59
CA ILE A 10 26.76 11.63 -41.57
C ILE A 10 25.81 12.69 -40.96
N LEU A 11 24.92 13.27 -41.77
CA LEU A 11 23.95 14.26 -41.29
C LEU A 11 22.98 13.69 -40.23
N LEU A 12 22.69 12.38 -40.27
CA LEU A 12 21.86 11.71 -39.27
C LEU A 12 22.54 11.57 -37.90
N PHE A 13 23.87 11.67 -37.82
CA PHE A 13 24.60 11.61 -36.54
C PHE A 13 24.79 12.98 -35.88
N VAL A 14 24.48 14.08 -36.57
CA VAL A 14 24.55 15.45 -36.02
C VAL A 14 23.27 15.83 -35.28
N ILE A 15 22.21 15.02 -35.39
CA ILE A 15 20.99 15.17 -34.60
C ILE A 15 21.25 14.57 -33.21
N SER A 16 21.99 15.28 -32.38
CA SER A 16 22.00 15.00 -30.94
C SER A 16 20.57 15.09 -30.43
N PRO A 17 20.07 14.10 -29.64
CA PRO A 17 18.74 14.19 -29.04
C PRO A 17 18.73 15.35 -28.04
N VAL A 18 18.33 16.54 -28.50
CA VAL A 18 18.21 17.76 -27.69
C VAL A 18 17.05 17.67 -26.67
N TYR A 19 16.20 16.64 -26.77
CA TYR A 19 14.96 16.54 -25.99
C TYR A 19 14.80 15.20 -25.26
N GLY A 20 15.88 14.63 -24.74
CA GLY A 20 15.78 13.69 -23.62
C GLY A 20 15.54 14.47 -22.31
N GLN A 21 14.41 15.16 -22.18
CA GLN A 21 14.06 15.78 -20.90
C GLN A 21 13.91 14.65 -19.88
N SER A 22 14.71 14.66 -18.81
CA SER A 22 14.68 13.66 -17.75
C SER A 22 13.29 13.58 -17.13
N LEU A 23 12.46 12.65 -17.61
CA LEU A 23 11.14 12.36 -17.03
C LEU A 23 11.26 11.82 -15.59
N SER A 24 12.46 11.37 -15.21
CA SER A 24 12.76 10.87 -13.87
C SER A 24 12.51 11.91 -12.79
N ASP A 25 12.69 13.21 -13.08
CA ASP A 25 12.74 14.24 -12.03
C ASP A 25 11.38 14.47 -11.32
N ALA A 26 10.29 13.95 -11.91
CA ALA A 26 8.93 14.12 -11.43
C ALA A 26 8.13 12.79 -11.36
N THR A 27 8.81 11.64 -11.32
CA THR A 27 8.10 10.35 -11.17
C THR A 27 7.57 10.22 -9.75
N GLY A 28 6.25 10.07 -9.57
CA GLY A 28 5.63 9.85 -8.27
C GLY A 28 5.76 8.40 -7.81
N LEU A 29 6.60 8.16 -6.81
CA LEU A 29 6.70 6.90 -6.06
C LEU A 29 5.61 6.86 -5.02
N VAL A 30 4.79 5.80 -5.04
CA VAL A 30 3.74 5.58 -4.04
C VAL A 30 4.27 4.68 -2.93
N ASN A 31 4.13 5.10 -1.67
CA ASN A 31 4.39 4.27 -0.50
C ASN A 31 3.15 4.21 0.40
N ARG A 32 2.96 3.08 1.07
CA ARG A 32 1.89 2.83 2.04
C ARG A 32 2.56 2.41 3.34
N LEU A 33 2.40 3.23 4.36
CA LEU A 33 3.05 3.06 5.66
C LEU A 33 2.01 2.57 6.66
N ASP A 34 2.15 1.32 7.09
CA ASP A 34 1.22 0.70 8.03
C ASP A 34 1.64 1.01 9.47
N VAL A 35 0.82 1.77 10.19
CA VAL A 35 1.03 2.13 11.59
C VAL A 35 0.09 1.30 12.47
N GLN A 36 0.66 0.40 13.25
CA GLN A 36 -0.07 -0.41 14.24
C GLN A 36 0.07 0.21 15.62
N THR A 37 -1.03 0.69 16.19
CA THR A 37 -1.00 1.43 17.45
C THR A 37 -2.39 1.47 18.11
N GLY A 38 -2.43 1.43 19.45
CA GLY A 38 -3.70 1.42 20.21
C GLY A 38 -4.66 0.28 19.89
N GLY A 39 -4.17 -0.83 19.32
CA GLY A 39 -5.01 -1.96 18.87
C GLY A 39 -5.65 -1.78 17.49
N TYR A 40 -5.30 -0.71 16.77
CA TYR A 40 -5.78 -0.42 15.42
C TYR A 40 -4.62 -0.45 14.41
N ALA A 41 -4.96 -0.66 13.15
CA ALA A 41 -4.05 -0.50 12.01
C ALA A 41 -4.50 0.70 11.18
N PHE A 42 -3.57 1.59 10.88
CA PHE A 42 -3.78 2.77 10.05
C PHE A 42 -2.81 2.74 8.88
N GLU A 43 -3.30 3.17 7.72
CA GLU A 43 -2.48 3.33 6.53
C GLU A 43 -2.24 4.82 6.28
N ILE A 44 -0.97 5.19 6.12
CA ILE A 44 -0.55 6.50 5.63
C ILE A 44 -0.10 6.31 4.18
N GLU A 45 -0.70 7.05 3.26
CA GLU A 45 -0.31 7.01 1.85
C GLU A 45 0.59 8.22 1.53
N THR A 46 1.66 7.98 0.77
CA THR A 46 2.55 9.04 0.29
C THR A 46 2.81 8.91 -1.19
N ILE A 47 2.92 10.03 -1.89
CA ILE A 47 3.31 10.09 -3.31
C ILE A 47 4.45 11.09 -3.42
N SER A 48 5.64 10.69 -3.89
CA SER A 48 6.82 11.58 -3.90
C SER A 48 7.81 11.29 -5.02
N ASN A 49 8.62 12.29 -5.40
CA ASN A 49 9.76 12.08 -6.32
C ASN A 49 11.06 11.63 -5.61
N PHE A 50 10.96 11.30 -4.32
CA PHE A 50 12.01 10.74 -3.48
C PHE A 50 11.56 9.42 -2.85
N ASN A 51 12.52 8.62 -2.40
CA ASN A 51 12.25 7.34 -1.76
C ASN A 51 12.04 7.52 -0.26
N ILE A 52 10.98 6.95 0.30
CA ILE A 52 10.80 6.82 1.76
C ILE A 52 11.19 5.38 2.10
N HIS A 53 12.37 5.20 2.67
CA HIS A 53 12.93 3.86 2.89
C HIS A 53 12.62 3.30 4.28
N ASP A 54 12.27 4.15 5.23
CA ASP A 54 11.86 3.74 6.58
C ASP A 54 10.93 4.79 7.22
N TYR A 55 10.19 4.39 8.25
CA TYR A 55 9.33 5.26 9.04
C TYR A 55 9.20 4.78 10.49
N ASN A 56 8.94 5.71 11.40
CA ASN A 56 8.63 5.40 12.80
C ASN A 56 7.44 6.22 13.28
N PHE A 57 6.61 5.61 14.12
CA PHE A 57 5.51 6.29 14.79
C PHE A 57 5.68 6.21 16.31
N ASP A 58 5.78 7.37 16.95
CA ASP A 58 5.86 7.53 18.40
C ASP A 58 4.52 8.04 18.92
N LYS A 59 3.81 7.20 19.69
CA LYS A 59 2.49 7.53 20.24
C LYS A 59 2.55 8.55 21.38
N ASP A 60 3.65 8.57 22.13
CA ASP A 60 3.76 9.37 23.35
C ASP A 60 4.12 10.82 22.96
N GLU A 61 4.98 10.97 21.96
CA GLU A 61 5.29 12.27 21.34
C GLU A 61 4.29 12.69 20.26
N LYS A 62 3.40 11.78 19.82
CA LYS A 62 2.49 11.97 18.68
C LYS A 62 3.25 12.37 17.42
N ARG A 63 4.31 11.63 17.13
CA ARG A 63 5.28 11.93 16.07
C ARG A 63 5.31 10.83 15.02
N LEU A 64 5.14 11.21 13.76
CA LEU A 64 5.53 10.40 12.61
C LEU A 64 6.90 10.88 12.10
N SER A 65 7.86 9.97 12.02
CA SER A 65 9.17 10.21 11.40
C SER A 65 9.25 9.46 10.08
N LEU A 66 9.67 10.14 9.02
CA LEU A 66 9.90 9.59 7.70
C LEU A 66 11.38 9.74 7.33
N PHE A 67 12.02 8.64 6.96
CA PHE A 67 13.40 8.61 6.50
C PHE A 67 13.42 8.57 4.98
N ILE A 68 13.95 9.64 4.40
CA ILE A 68 13.85 9.97 2.98
C ILE A 68 15.24 9.88 2.35
N ASN A 69 15.33 9.25 1.20
CA ASN A 69 16.49 9.34 0.32
C ASN A 69 16.09 10.08 -0.98
N SER A 70 16.65 11.27 -1.14
CA SER A 70 16.41 12.18 -2.24
C SER A 70 17.49 12.03 -3.31
N GLY A 71 17.11 11.49 -4.47
CA GLY A 71 17.99 11.40 -5.64
C GLY A 71 18.17 12.72 -6.39
N LEU A 72 17.35 13.73 -6.07
CA LEU A 72 17.29 15.02 -6.74
C LEU A 72 17.43 16.14 -5.71
N GLU A 73 17.86 17.31 -6.17
CA GLU A 73 17.96 18.49 -5.30
C GLU A 73 16.60 19.10 -4.98
N HIS A 74 15.61 18.97 -5.88
CA HIS A 74 14.26 19.49 -5.70
C HIS A 74 13.26 18.36 -5.44
N ASN A 75 12.66 18.39 -4.26
CA ASN A 75 11.82 17.31 -3.76
C ASN A 75 10.36 17.77 -3.65
N LEU A 76 9.47 16.95 -4.18
CA LEU A 76 8.02 17.12 -4.11
C LEU A 76 7.41 15.86 -3.53
N GLY A 77 6.47 16.03 -2.62
CA GLY A 77 5.77 14.92 -2.01
C GLY A 77 4.38 15.29 -1.51
N GLU A 78 3.53 14.29 -1.39
CA GLU A 78 2.21 14.36 -0.83
C GLU A 78 2.09 13.29 0.26
N ILE A 79 1.45 13.62 1.37
CA ILE A 79 1.20 12.70 2.49
C ILE A 79 -0.27 12.79 2.88
N LEU A 80 -0.93 11.65 2.96
CA LEU A 80 -2.29 11.50 3.48
C LEU A 80 -2.23 10.81 4.84
N ILE A 81 -2.49 11.56 5.91
CA ILE A 81 -2.52 11.05 7.28
C ILE A 81 -3.98 10.92 7.75
N PRO A 82 -4.44 9.76 8.23
CA PRO A 82 -5.75 9.65 8.86
C PRO A 82 -5.83 10.54 10.12
N GLN A 83 -6.85 11.40 10.20
CA GLN A 83 -7.10 12.26 11.38
C GLN A 83 -7.32 11.45 12.66
N THR A 84 -7.81 10.23 12.51
CA THR A 84 -8.00 9.28 13.62
C THR A 84 -6.70 8.67 14.12
N LEU A 85 -5.61 8.68 13.33
CA LEU A 85 -4.29 8.27 13.80
C LEU A 85 -3.57 9.45 14.45
N LEU A 86 -3.40 10.53 13.69
CA LEU A 86 -2.62 11.70 14.06
C LEU A 86 -3.29 12.95 13.47
N GLY A 87 -3.68 13.90 14.31
CA GLY A 87 -4.54 14.99 13.89
C GLY A 87 -4.35 16.30 14.65
N GLY A 88 -5.31 17.20 14.42
CA GLY A 88 -5.31 18.56 14.93
C GLY A 88 -4.29 19.45 14.22
N ASN A 89 -3.56 20.27 14.97
CA ASN A 89 -2.50 21.11 14.41
C ASN A 89 -1.23 20.30 14.23
N PHE A 90 -0.49 20.59 13.16
CA PHE A 90 0.77 19.93 12.86
C PHE A 90 1.96 20.87 13.01
N THR A 91 3.07 20.34 13.52
CA THR A 91 4.39 20.97 13.47
C THR A 91 5.35 20.05 12.73
N PHE A 92 6.19 20.60 11.85
CA PHE A 92 7.10 19.82 11.01
C PHE A 92 8.54 20.24 11.24
N TYR A 93 9.43 19.27 11.18
CA TYR A 93 10.87 19.47 11.12
C TYR A 93 11.46 18.67 9.96
N LEU A 94 12.25 19.31 9.12
CA LEU A 94 13.06 18.67 8.09
C LEU A 94 14.52 18.85 8.48
N ASN A 95 15.23 17.75 8.71
CA ASN A 95 16.62 17.74 9.14
C ASN A 95 16.85 18.65 10.38
N ASP A 96 16.03 18.44 11.41
CA ASP A 96 16.01 19.19 12.68
C ASP A 96 15.70 20.69 12.55
N GLN A 97 15.42 21.19 11.35
CA GLN A 97 14.98 22.56 11.10
C GLN A 97 13.47 22.62 10.93
N GLN A 98 12.83 23.59 11.58
CA GLN A 98 11.39 23.77 11.44
C GLN A 98 11.00 24.00 9.96
N TYR A 99 9.97 23.27 9.53
CA TYR A 99 9.49 23.24 8.15
C TYR A 99 8.01 23.59 8.10
N PHE A 100 7.57 24.24 7.01
CA PHE A 100 6.21 24.78 6.88
C PHE A 100 5.59 24.33 5.56
N PRO A 101 5.14 23.07 5.45
CA PRO A 101 4.46 22.58 4.26
C PRO A 101 3.07 23.19 4.11
N LYS A 102 2.46 23.00 2.93
CA LYS A 102 1.04 23.30 2.74
C LYS A 102 0.21 22.15 3.30
N ILE A 103 -0.86 22.48 4.03
CA ILE A 103 -1.72 21.49 4.69
C ILE A 103 -3.16 21.81 4.34
N ASN A 104 -3.88 20.80 3.86
CA ASN A 104 -5.32 20.85 3.67
C ASN A 104 -5.92 19.66 4.42
N SER A 105 -6.83 19.93 5.36
CA SER A 105 -7.43 18.87 6.19
C SER A 105 -8.94 18.88 6.07
N ASN A 106 -9.54 17.70 6.18
CA ASN A 106 -10.98 17.52 6.37
C ASN A 106 -11.23 16.63 7.60
N GLU A 107 -12.46 16.15 7.79
CA GLU A 107 -12.84 15.34 8.95
C GLU A 107 -12.22 13.93 8.97
N LYS A 108 -11.63 13.46 7.86
CA LYS A 108 -11.09 12.10 7.73
C LYS A 108 -9.57 12.07 7.63
N ILE A 109 -8.99 12.99 6.87
CA ILE A 109 -7.57 13.00 6.54
C ILE A 109 -6.97 14.40 6.64
N SER A 110 -5.65 14.42 6.81
CA SER A 110 -4.79 15.55 6.55
C SER A 110 -3.97 15.27 5.31
N PHE A 111 -4.12 16.13 4.31
CA PHE A 111 -3.35 16.13 3.08
C PHE A 111 -2.24 17.18 3.18
N ILE A 112 -0.99 16.72 3.19
CA ILE A 112 0.21 17.56 3.33
C ILE A 112 0.98 17.55 2.02
N THR A 113 1.30 18.74 1.51
CA THR A 113 2.17 18.91 0.34
C THR A 113 3.55 19.38 0.76
N LEU A 114 4.55 18.56 0.46
CA LEU A 114 5.96 18.80 0.65
C LEU A 114 6.58 19.43 -0.61
N ASN A 115 7.41 20.43 -0.38
CA ASN A 115 8.30 21.05 -1.35
C ASN A 115 9.55 21.53 -0.60
N PHE A 116 10.69 20.89 -0.84
CA PHE A 116 11.95 21.22 -0.17
C PHE A 116 13.16 20.97 -1.08
N THR A 117 14.28 21.59 -0.69
CA THR A 117 15.56 21.44 -1.37
C THR A 117 16.50 20.59 -0.52
N GLY A 118 17.19 19.64 -1.13
CA GLY A 118 18.23 18.82 -0.50
C GLY A 118 18.33 17.42 -1.12
N SER A 119 19.54 16.94 -1.29
CA SER A 119 19.84 15.62 -1.85
C SER A 119 20.40 14.66 -0.79
N GLY A 120 20.30 13.35 -1.05
CA GLY A 120 20.73 12.31 -0.13
C GLY A 120 19.74 12.06 1.01
N GLU A 121 20.26 11.72 2.18
CA GLU A 121 19.47 11.36 3.35
C GLU A 121 18.81 12.59 3.99
N ASN A 122 17.50 12.52 4.18
CA ASN A 122 16.68 13.54 4.80
C ASN A 122 15.76 12.89 5.84
N LYS A 123 15.46 13.60 6.92
CA LYS A 123 14.51 13.17 7.94
C LYS A 123 13.40 14.19 8.06
N LEU A 124 12.16 13.77 7.85
CA LEU A 124 10.97 14.56 8.09
C LEU A 124 10.27 14.07 9.36
N GLU A 125 10.07 14.95 10.32
CA GLU A 125 9.29 14.70 11.53
C GLU A 125 8.01 15.51 11.50
N ILE A 126 6.89 14.86 11.80
CA ILE A 126 5.55 15.41 11.78
C ILE A 126 4.93 15.15 13.15
N PHE A 127 4.66 16.23 13.88
CA PHE A 127 4.03 16.18 15.19
C PHE A 127 2.58 16.61 15.07
N GLY A 128 1.65 15.79 15.56
CA GLY A 128 0.24 16.15 15.70
C GLY A 128 -0.10 16.57 17.13
N THR A 129 -1.18 17.32 17.30
CA THR A 129 -1.69 17.66 18.64
C THR A 129 -2.57 16.57 19.24
N SER A 130 -3.21 15.74 18.41
CA SER A 130 -4.09 14.64 18.81
C SER A 130 -3.62 13.28 18.25
N TYR A 131 -4.00 12.21 18.96
CA TYR A 131 -3.71 10.82 18.63
C TYR A 131 -4.90 9.95 19.04
N LEU A 132 -5.35 9.04 18.16
CA LEU A 132 -6.53 8.18 18.37
C LEU A 132 -7.82 8.93 18.70
N ASP A 133 -7.94 10.16 18.18
CA ASP A 133 -9.12 10.98 18.39
C ASP A 133 -10.25 10.56 17.42
N GLY A 134 -11.50 10.69 17.86
CA GLY A 134 -12.67 10.31 17.07
C GLY A 134 -12.86 8.79 16.86
N LEU A 135 -12.15 7.94 17.62
CA LEU A 135 -12.37 6.48 17.62
C LEU A 135 -13.49 6.02 18.57
N ALA A 136 -13.82 6.83 19.59
CA ALA A 136 -14.83 6.50 20.60
C ALA A 136 -16.27 6.41 20.03
N ASP A 137 -16.52 7.00 18.86
CA ASP A 137 -17.84 7.01 18.20
C ASP A 137 -18.03 5.84 17.20
N LYS A 138 -17.06 4.94 17.07
CA LYS A 138 -17.17 3.74 16.24
C LYS A 138 -17.13 2.53 17.14
N GLU A 139 -18.32 1.98 17.43
CA GLU A 139 -18.44 0.60 17.90
C GLU A 139 -17.52 -0.27 17.05
N ILE A 140 -16.52 -0.88 17.69
CA ILE A 140 -15.63 -1.85 17.07
C ILE A 140 -16.55 -2.97 16.58
N PRO A 141 -16.72 -3.22 15.26
CA PRO A 141 -17.19 -4.52 14.84
C PRO A 141 -16.10 -5.47 15.33
N GLN A 142 -16.42 -6.32 16.30
CA GLN A 142 -15.48 -7.36 16.71
C GLN A 142 -15.06 -8.06 15.42
N ILE A 143 -13.76 -8.01 15.11
CA ILE A 143 -13.20 -8.84 14.06
C ILE A 143 -13.31 -10.27 14.61
N GLU A 144 -14.47 -10.89 14.39
CA GLU A 144 -14.57 -12.33 14.39
C GLU A 144 -13.53 -12.80 13.39
N SER A 145 -12.49 -13.47 13.90
CA SER A 145 -11.55 -14.22 13.06
C SER A 145 -12.36 -14.98 12.01
N PRO A 146 -11.96 -15.02 10.72
CA PRO A 146 -12.76 -15.65 9.71
C PRO A 146 -13.02 -17.09 10.15
N ALA A 147 -14.29 -17.38 10.48
CA ALA A 147 -14.69 -18.70 10.89
C ALA A 147 -14.33 -19.63 9.74
N LEU A 148 -13.39 -20.55 9.99
CA LEU A 148 -13.04 -21.62 9.08
C LEU A 148 -14.36 -22.25 8.59
N GLN A 149 -14.67 -22.09 7.31
CA GLN A 149 -15.85 -22.65 6.66
C GLN A 149 -15.79 -24.18 6.72
N LYS A 150 -16.16 -24.73 7.86
CA LYS A 150 -16.25 -26.18 8.13
C LYS A 150 -17.56 -26.77 7.57
N GLY A 151 -18.55 -25.91 7.28
CA GLY A 151 -19.88 -26.32 6.82
C GLY A 151 -19.90 -26.90 5.40
N GLU A 152 -19.17 -26.30 4.47
CA GLU A 152 -19.18 -26.74 3.07
C GLU A 152 -18.41 -28.07 2.87
N MET A 153 -17.28 -28.24 3.58
CA MET A 153 -16.48 -29.47 3.49
C MET A 153 -17.19 -30.70 4.08
N LEU A 154 -17.98 -30.53 5.15
CA LEU A 154 -18.73 -31.63 5.75
C LEU A 154 -19.94 -32.06 4.91
N SER A 155 -20.67 -31.10 4.33
CA SER A 155 -21.79 -31.38 3.42
C SER A 155 -21.37 -32.27 2.25
N ASP A 156 -20.26 -31.92 1.61
CA ASP A 156 -19.78 -32.66 0.46
C ASP A 156 -19.35 -34.08 0.87
N TYR A 157 -18.64 -34.23 1.99
CA TYR A 157 -18.22 -35.53 2.52
C TYR A 157 -19.39 -36.48 2.83
N PHE A 158 -20.49 -35.97 3.41
CA PHE A 158 -21.70 -36.78 3.64
C PHE A 158 -22.39 -37.18 2.32
N GLY A 159 -22.35 -36.34 1.29
CA GLY A 159 -22.86 -36.66 -0.05
C GLY A 159 -22.12 -37.86 -0.67
N TRP A 160 -20.79 -37.87 -0.61
CA TRP A 160 -19.96 -38.98 -1.12
C TRP A 160 -20.19 -40.29 -0.34
N LEU A 161 -20.35 -40.22 0.99
CA LEU A 161 -20.66 -41.41 1.81
C LEU A 161 -22.03 -42.02 1.49
N ALA A 162 -23.05 -41.19 1.28
CA ALA A 162 -24.39 -41.66 0.89
C ALA A 162 -24.36 -42.37 -0.48
N LEU A 163 -23.59 -41.84 -1.43
CA LEU A 163 -23.45 -42.38 -2.77
C LEU A 163 -22.72 -43.74 -2.78
N LEU A 164 -21.65 -43.88 -1.99
CA LEU A 164 -20.95 -45.16 -1.79
C LEU A 164 -21.83 -46.21 -1.12
N GLY A 165 -22.58 -45.82 -0.09
CA GLY A 165 -23.54 -46.71 0.59
C GLY A 165 -24.62 -47.24 -0.36
N PHE A 166 -25.19 -46.34 -1.18
CA PHE A 166 -26.19 -46.73 -2.17
C PHE A 166 -25.63 -47.71 -3.21
N LEU A 167 -24.40 -47.47 -3.72
CA LEU A 167 -23.77 -48.36 -4.70
C LEU A 167 -23.52 -49.77 -4.12
N ALA A 168 -23.09 -49.86 -2.86
CA ALA A 168 -22.88 -51.14 -2.18
C ALA A 168 -24.18 -51.95 -2.04
N VAL A 169 -25.30 -51.28 -1.70
CA VAL A 169 -26.62 -51.91 -1.60
C VAL A 169 -27.09 -52.41 -2.96
N VAL A 170 -26.94 -51.62 -4.02
CA VAL A 170 -27.30 -52.03 -5.39
C VAL A 170 -26.48 -53.25 -5.82
N MET A 171 -25.17 -53.26 -5.54
CA MET A 171 -24.31 -54.41 -5.84
C MET A 171 -24.72 -55.67 -5.06
N ALA A 172 -25.07 -55.54 -3.78
CA ALA A 172 -25.57 -56.66 -2.98
C ALA A 172 -26.89 -57.22 -3.55
N LEU A 173 -27.81 -56.36 -3.98
CA LEU A 173 -29.07 -56.78 -4.60
C LEU A 173 -28.84 -57.47 -5.95
N ILE A 174 -27.88 -56.99 -6.75
CA ILE A 174 -27.49 -57.65 -8.01
C ILE A 174 -26.91 -59.04 -7.73
N VAL A 175 -26.01 -59.16 -6.75
CA VAL A 175 -25.42 -60.45 -6.37
C VAL A 175 -26.48 -61.43 -5.88
N VAL A 176 -27.42 -61.00 -5.02
CA VAL A 176 -28.52 -61.84 -4.54
C VAL A 176 -29.43 -62.27 -5.71
N LYS A 177 -29.73 -61.35 -6.64
CA LYS A 177 -30.55 -61.67 -7.82
C LYS A 177 -29.87 -62.65 -8.78
N ILE A 178 -28.55 -62.58 -8.91
CA ILE A 178 -27.76 -63.56 -9.69
C ILE A 178 -27.74 -64.92 -8.98
N ARG A 179 -27.60 -64.95 -7.65
CA ARG A 179 -27.57 -66.20 -6.86
C ARG A 179 -28.91 -66.94 -6.88
N ASN A 180 -30.04 -66.23 -6.94
CA ASN A 180 -31.38 -66.82 -7.00
C ASN A 180 -31.81 -67.24 -8.42
N LYS A 181 -31.00 -66.96 -9.45
CA LYS A 181 -31.24 -67.38 -10.84
C LYS A 181 -30.37 -68.58 -11.28
N LYS A 182 -29.54 -69.10 -10.37
CA LYS A 182 -28.75 -70.33 -10.53
C LYS A 182 -29.40 -71.42 -9.71
#